data_AF-A0A369RR22-F1
#
_entry.id   AF-A0A369RR22-F1
#
_cell.length_a   1.000
_cell.length_b   1.000
_cell.length_c   1.000
_cell.angle_alpha   90.00
_cell.angle_beta   90.00
_cell.angle_gamma   90.00
#
_symmetry.space_group_name_H-M   'P 1'
#
loop_
_entity.id
_entity.type
_entity.pdbx_description
1 polymer ?
#
loop_
_entity_poly.entity_id
_entity_poly.type
_entity_poly.pdbx_seq_one_letter_code
_entity_poly.pdbx_strand_id
1 'polypeptide(L)'
;MASKEASQKQFKFIKDKLDGNHLDLSLCSLTKIPVKELSMIPKANQVDLSCNQLTSIPESFCTLSYIVMLDLSSNKLTSLPSHFGQLRNLKKLELYRNQLTDLPSSMFKLANLKWLDLKDNPLNPELKGIAGNCVTENECKNCAVKVVGHLKKRQADEERSRQEQLKEQQKLEREKEAQKKAEEAKEKEVLRRRKAEEKEKRRKEYQTQLQKQQSQAATKSVNEDTDQDLDTKAVNSGNVRKRESGNIFITLLLLVVVVAVLLVGILYGCRNNSHEICRKIKSTKWFDYVADKIM
;
A
#
# COMPACT_ATOMS: atom_id res chain seq x y z
N MET A 1 10.73 26.02 -33.97
CA MET A 1 9.87 27.12 -34.45
C MET A 1 8.57 26.60 -35.08
N ALA A 2 8.61 25.61 -35.98
CA ALA A 2 7.42 25.01 -36.61
C ALA A 2 6.29 24.54 -35.66
N SER A 3 6.62 23.93 -34.50
CA SER A 3 5.59 23.49 -33.53
C SER A 3 4.84 24.64 -32.86
N LYS A 4 5.49 25.79 -32.66
CA LYS A 4 4.85 26.99 -32.06
C LYS A 4 3.91 27.67 -33.06
N GLU A 5 4.29 27.73 -34.33
CA GLU A 5 3.46 28.30 -35.40
C GLU A 5 2.22 27.44 -35.69
N ALA A 6 2.36 26.12 -35.68
CA ALA A 6 1.21 25.20 -35.82
C ALA A 6 0.22 25.37 -34.66
N SER A 7 0.70 25.45 -33.42
CA SER A 7 -0.14 25.69 -32.24
C SER A 7 -0.81 27.08 -32.28
N GLN A 8 -0.12 28.12 -32.76
CA GLN A 8 -0.72 29.45 -32.94
C GLN A 8 -1.81 29.47 -34.02
N LYS A 9 -1.62 28.77 -35.14
CA LYS A 9 -2.64 28.63 -36.19
C LYS A 9 -3.87 27.88 -35.67
N GLN A 10 -3.66 26.79 -34.93
CA GLN A 10 -4.73 26.01 -34.32
C GLN A 10 -5.49 26.82 -33.27
N PHE A 11 -4.79 27.58 -32.43
CA PHE A 11 -5.42 28.47 -31.46
C PHE A 11 -6.26 29.57 -32.12
N LYS A 12 -5.74 30.18 -33.20
CA LYS A 12 -6.48 31.18 -33.98
C LYS A 12 -7.78 30.58 -34.55
N PHE A 13 -7.69 29.40 -35.17
CA PHE A 13 -8.85 28.67 -35.69
C PHE A 13 -9.93 28.42 -34.62
N ILE A 14 -9.54 28.00 -33.42
CA ILE A 14 -10.48 27.77 -32.31
C ILE A 14 -11.09 29.09 -31.82
N LYS A 15 -10.29 30.15 -31.74
CA LYS A 15 -10.75 31.47 -31.30
C LYS A 15 -11.74 32.09 -32.29
N ASP A 16 -11.59 31.84 -33.59
CA ASP A 16 -12.50 32.35 -34.63
C ASP A 16 -13.89 31.66 -34.56
N LYS A 17 -13.98 30.48 -33.93
CA LYS A 17 -15.20 29.70 -33.72
C LYS A 17 -15.91 29.98 -32.38
N LEU A 18 -15.42 30.98 -31.65
CA LEU A 18 -15.93 31.37 -30.34
C LEU A 18 -16.85 32.57 -30.46
N ASP A 19 -18.14 32.37 -30.20
CA ASP A 19 -19.14 33.43 -30.12
C ASP A 19 -19.60 33.61 -28.67
N GLY A 20 -19.30 34.76 -28.07
CA GLY A 20 -19.53 35.02 -26.65
C GLY A 20 -18.85 33.98 -25.74
N ASN A 21 -19.65 33.09 -25.17
CA ASN A 21 -19.26 31.96 -24.31
C ASN A 21 -19.46 30.58 -24.97
N HIS A 22 -19.99 30.55 -26.20
CA HIS A 22 -20.25 29.35 -26.98
C HIS A 22 -19.11 29.10 -27.97
N LEU A 23 -18.50 27.93 -27.87
CA LEU A 23 -17.41 27.49 -28.75
C LEU A 23 -17.88 26.33 -29.60
N ASP A 24 -18.02 26.57 -30.90
CA ASP A 24 -18.48 25.59 -31.87
C ASP A 24 -17.31 24.91 -32.61
N LEU A 25 -16.94 23.73 -32.10
CA LEU A 25 -16.00 22.81 -32.74
C LEU A 25 -16.72 21.61 -33.37
N SER A 26 -18.03 21.72 -33.63
CA SER A 26 -18.79 20.68 -34.32
C SER A 26 -18.31 20.54 -35.78
N LEU A 27 -18.49 19.33 -36.34
CA LEU A 27 -18.20 19.03 -37.75
C LEU A 27 -16.78 19.37 -38.23
N CYS A 28 -15.82 19.50 -37.30
CA CYS A 28 -14.44 19.88 -37.59
C CYS A 28 -13.53 18.69 -37.97
N SER A 29 -14.11 17.48 -38.10
CA SER A 29 -13.37 16.23 -38.35
C SER A 29 -12.27 15.97 -37.30
N LEU A 30 -12.49 16.41 -36.07
CA LEU A 30 -11.51 16.26 -34.99
C LEU A 30 -11.35 14.80 -34.59
N THR A 31 -10.10 14.34 -34.51
CA THR A 31 -9.74 13.04 -33.94
C THR A 31 -9.23 13.16 -32.50
N LYS A 32 -8.83 14.36 -32.09
CA LYS A 32 -8.36 14.69 -30.73
C LYS A 32 -8.91 16.04 -30.29
N ILE A 33 -9.17 16.16 -29.00
CA ILE A 33 -9.64 17.41 -28.40
C ILE A 33 -8.43 18.35 -28.17
N PRO A 34 -8.50 19.63 -28.60
CA PRO A 34 -7.44 20.62 -28.39
C PRO A 34 -7.46 21.18 -26.96
N VAL A 35 -7.17 20.33 -25.96
CA VAL A 35 -7.29 20.69 -24.52
C VAL A 35 -6.41 21.89 -24.13
N LYS A 36 -5.23 22.02 -24.74
CA LYS A 36 -4.29 23.13 -24.46
C LYS A 36 -4.87 24.47 -24.90
N GLU A 37 -5.51 24.50 -26.05
CA GLU A 37 -6.13 25.68 -26.59
C GLU A 37 -7.42 26.02 -25.83
N LEU A 38 -8.20 25.00 -25.44
CA LEU A 38 -9.38 25.18 -24.60
C LEU A 38 -9.01 25.80 -23.24
N SER A 39 -7.95 25.33 -22.58
CA SER A 39 -7.53 25.86 -21.28
C SER A 39 -7.11 27.34 -21.31
N MET A 40 -6.76 27.86 -22.49
CA MET A 40 -6.43 29.27 -22.72
C MET A 40 -7.67 30.15 -22.93
N ILE A 41 -8.87 29.57 -23.00
CA ILE A 41 -10.14 30.28 -23.27
C ILE A 41 -11.20 29.89 -22.21
N PRO A 42 -10.99 30.25 -20.93
CA PRO A 42 -11.91 29.87 -19.85
C PRO A 42 -13.31 30.49 -19.96
N LYS A 43 -13.50 31.50 -20.83
CA LYS A 43 -14.82 32.07 -21.11
C LYS A 43 -15.72 31.14 -21.94
N ALA A 44 -15.15 30.16 -22.65
CA ALA A 44 -15.87 29.21 -23.49
C ALA A 44 -16.55 28.11 -22.64
N ASN A 45 -17.57 28.48 -21.87
CA ASN A 45 -18.23 27.56 -20.94
C ASN A 45 -19.32 26.69 -21.59
N GLN A 46 -19.70 26.95 -22.85
CA GLN A 46 -20.52 26.07 -23.66
C GLN A 46 -19.66 25.58 -24.82
N VAL A 47 -19.35 24.29 -24.85
CA VAL A 47 -18.44 23.71 -25.83
C VAL A 47 -19.18 22.63 -26.61
N ASP A 48 -19.28 22.84 -27.92
CA ASP A 48 -19.82 21.86 -28.86
C ASP A 48 -18.67 21.14 -29.57
N LEU A 49 -18.54 19.84 -29.33
CA LEU A 49 -17.60 18.92 -29.97
C LEU A 49 -18.36 17.82 -30.74
N SER A 50 -19.63 18.04 -31.05
CA SER A 50 -20.49 17.06 -31.72
C SER A 50 -20.05 16.80 -33.17
N CYS A 51 -20.50 15.68 -33.72
CA CYS A 51 -20.28 15.30 -35.12
C CYS A 51 -18.79 15.31 -35.53
N ASN A 52 -17.93 14.79 -34.65
CA ASN A 52 -16.50 14.62 -34.90
C ASN A 52 -16.13 13.13 -34.94
N GLN A 53 -14.84 12.81 -34.93
CA GLN A 53 -14.31 11.45 -34.98
C GLN A 53 -13.58 11.09 -33.69
N LEU A 54 -14.00 11.67 -32.56
CA LEU A 54 -13.37 11.46 -31.26
C LEU A 54 -13.63 10.03 -30.77
N THR A 55 -12.57 9.30 -30.46
CA THR A 55 -12.65 7.94 -29.91
C THR A 55 -12.47 7.90 -28.39
N SER A 56 -11.84 8.93 -27.83
CA SER A 56 -11.59 9.08 -26.40
C SER A 56 -11.46 10.55 -26.02
N ILE A 57 -11.66 10.83 -24.73
CA ILE A 57 -11.43 12.14 -24.13
C ILE A 57 -10.19 12.00 -23.23
N PRO A 58 -9.15 12.83 -23.38
CA PRO A 58 -7.97 12.77 -22.53
C PRO A 58 -8.30 13.17 -21.09
N GLU A 59 -7.63 12.56 -20.10
CA GLU A 59 -7.81 12.89 -18.67
C GLU A 59 -7.57 14.38 -18.36
N SER A 60 -6.69 15.05 -19.12
CA SER A 60 -6.44 16.50 -18.96
C SER A 60 -7.66 17.36 -19.27
N PHE A 61 -8.65 16.86 -20.04
CA PHE A 61 -9.90 17.56 -20.30
C PHE A 61 -10.70 17.79 -19.00
N CYS A 62 -10.59 16.88 -18.03
CA CYS A 62 -11.27 16.97 -16.73
C CYS A 62 -10.83 18.19 -15.91
N THR A 63 -9.70 18.83 -16.27
CA THR A 63 -9.22 20.07 -15.64
C THR A 63 -10.00 21.32 -16.06
N LEU A 64 -10.76 21.25 -17.15
CA LEU A 64 -11.56 22.36 -17.71
C LEU A 64 -12.87 22.56 -16.91
N SER A 65 -12.74 22.73 -15.60
CA SER A 65 -13.87 22.81 -14.66
C SER A 65 -14.81 24.01 -14.88
N TYR A 66 -14.44 24.96 -15.74
CA TYR A 66 -15.29 26.10 -16.13
C TYR A 66 -16.40 25.72 -17.12
N ILE A 67 -16.35 24.53 -17.74
CA ILE A 67 -17.36 24.08 -18.70
C ILE A 67 -18.69 23.82 -17.98
N VAL A 68 -19.77 24.38 -18.55
CA VAL A 68 -21.15 24.32 -18.05
C VAL A 68 -22.04 23.51 -18.99
N MET A 69 -21.82 23.60 -20.30
CA MET A 69 -22.51 22.78 -21.30
C MET A 69 -21.48 22.12 -22.20
N LEU A 70 -21.62 20.81 -22.40
CA LEU A 70 -20.73 20.03 -23.23
C LEU A 70 -21.55 19.11 -24.13
N ASP A 71 -21.41 19.31 -25.44
CA ASP A 71 -21.96 18.41 -26.44
C ASP A 71 -20.84 17.56 -27.05
N LEU A 72 -20.98 16.25 -26.95
CA LEU A 72 -20.07 15.24 -27.51
C LEU A 72 -20.84 14.26 -28.41
N SER A 73 -22.02 14.63 -28.86
CA SER A 73 -22.92 13.78 -29.62
C SER A 73 -22.35 13.40 -30.98
N SER A 74 -22.78 12.25 -31.52
CA SER A 74 -22.34 11.75 -32.82
C SER A 74 -20.81 11.66 -32.96
N ASN A 75 -20.16 11.07 -31.96
CA ASN A 75 -18.74 10.73 -31.96
C ASN A 75 -18.56 9.20 -31.89
N LYS A 76 -17.34 8.73 -31.65
CA LYS A 76 -16.99 7.31 -31.53
C LYS A 76 -16.46 6.99 -30.13
N LEU A 77 -16.91 7.72 -29.10
CA LEU A 77 -16.42 7.56 -27.74
C LEU A 77 -16.82 6.19 -27.19
N THR A 78 -15.83 5.41 -26.77
CA THR A 78 -16.05 4.09 -26.15
C THR A 78 -16.11 4.16 -24.62
N SER A 79 -15.50 5.20 -24.03
CA SER A 79 -15.50 5.46 -22.60
C SER A 79 -15.28 6.96 -22.33
N LEU A 80 -15.61 7.38 -21.12
CA LEU A 80 -15.24 8.67 -20.57
C LEU A 80 -14.09 8.51 -19.55
N PRO A 81 -13.23 9.52 -19.36
CA PRO A 81 -12.10 9.45 -18.45
C PRO A 81 -12.53 9.22 -17.01
N SER A 82 -11.67 8.55 -16.24
CA SER A 82 -11.94 8.12 -14.87
C SER A 82 -12.27 9.29 -13.94
N HIS A 83 -11.74 10.48 -14.21
CA HIS A 83 -11.97 11.71 -13.43
C HIS A 83 -13.01 12.66 -14.03
N PHE A 84 -13.90 12.21 -14.91
CA PHE A 84 -14.91 13.07 -15.56
C PHE A 84 -15.75 13.90 -14.55
N GLY A 85 -15.95 13.37 -13.33
CA GLY A 85 -16.57 14.08 -12.21
C GLY A 85 -15.87 15.36 -11.72
N GLN A 86 -14.68 15.69 -12.22
CA GLN A 86 -13.99 16.97 -11.90
C GLN A 86 -14.64 18.18 -12.58
N LEU A 87 -15.46 17.98 -13.61
CA LEU A 87 -16.24 19.03 -14.28
C LEU A 87 -17.43 19.49 -13.42
N ARG A 88 -17.17 20.00 -12.21
CA ARG A 88 -18.19 20.26 -11.16
C ARG A 88 -19.25 21.29 -11.58
N ASN A 89 -18.97 22.16 -12.54
CA ASN A 89 -19.90 23.18 -13.02
C ASN A 89 -20.78 22.69 -14.19
N LEU A 90 -20.56 21.46 -14.68
CA LEU A 90 -21.29 20.90 -15.81
C LEU A 90 -22.77 20.74 -15.45
N LYS A 91 -23.63 21.37 -16.25
CA LYS A 91 -25.09 21.35 -16.12
C LYS A 91 -25.77 20.58 -17.24
N LYS A 92 -25.18 20.58 -18.44
CA LYS A 92 -25.71 19.87 -19.61
C LYS A 92 -24.61 19.04 -20.24
N LEU A 93 -24.86 17.75 -20.41
CA LEU A 93 -23.97 16.81 -21.08
C LEU A 93 -24.76 16.04 -22.13
N GLU A 94 -24.36 16.15 -23.39
CA GLU A 94 -24.91 15.37 -24.48
C GLU A 94 -23.88 14.36 -24.97
N LEU A 95 -24.26 13.07 -24.94
CA LEU A 95 -23.44 11.94 -25.37
C LEU A 95 -24.19 11.08 -26.38
N TYR A 96 -25.25 11.62 -26.98
CA TYR A 96 -26.08 10.95 -27.96
C TYR A 96 -25.23 10.32 -29.06
N ARG A 97 -25.55 9.10 -29.48
CA ARG A 97 -24.90 8.41 -30.60
C ARG A 97 -23.38 8.31 -30.46
N ASN A 98 -22.95 7.58 -29.43
CA ASN A 98 -21.57 7.19 -29.19
C ASN A 98 -21.48 5.65 -29.03
N GLN A 99 -20.36 5.14 -28.53
CA GLN A 99 -20.12 3.70 -28.32
C GLN A 99 -19.91 3.38 -26.83
N LEU A 100 -20.53 4.16 -25.94
CA LEU A 100 -20.40 3.99 -24.51
C LEU A 100 -21.14 2.73 -24.05
N THR A 101 -20.45 1.88 -23.29
CA THR A 101 -21.04 0.71 -22.65
C THR A 101 -21.33 0.94 -21.17
N ASP A 102 -20.58 1.84 -20.54
CA ASP A 102 -20.72 2.23 -19.14
C ASP A 102 -20.23 3.67 -18.92
N LEU A 103 -20.43 4.19 -17.71
CA LEU A 103 -20.01 5.52 -17.29
C LEU A 103 -19.04 5.46 -16.11
N PRO A 104 -18.04 6.35 -16.03
CA PRO A 104 -17.08 6.34 -14.94
C PRO A 104 -17.78 6.70 -13.61
N SER A 105 -17.44 5.96 -12.54
CA SER A 105 -18.05 6.16 -11.22
C SER A 105 -17.95 7.62 -10.76
N SER A 106 -16.86 8.32 -11.07
CA SER A 106 -16.65 9.72 -10.69
C SER A 106 -17.76 10.68 -11.12
N MET A 107 -18.57 10.35 -12.14
CA MET A 107 -19.72 11.17 -12.54
C MET A 107 -20.73 11.40 -11.41
N PHE A 108 -20.73 10.61 -10.33
CA PHE A 108 -21.51 10.90 -9.12
C PHE A 108 -21.20 12.29 -8.52
N LYS A 109 -20.02 12.84 -8.80
CA LYS A 109 -19.56 14.17 -8.33
C LYS A 109 -20.14 15.33 -9.13
N LEU A 110 -20.80 15.07 -10.26
CA LEU A 110 -21.46 16.10 -11.09
C LEU A 110 -22.79 16.54 -10.45
N ALA A 111 -22.73 17.14 -9.26
CA ALA A 111 -23.90 17.52 -8.47
C ALA A 111 -24.79 18.58 -9.16
N ASN A 112 -24.25 19.31 -10.13
CA ASN A 112 -24.96 20.34 -10.88
C ASN A 112 -25.51 19.85 -12.22
N LEU A 113 -25.32 18.57 -12.58
CA LEU A 113 -25.80 18.03 -13.85
C LEU A 113 -27.33 17.97 -13.86
N LYS A 114 -27.93 18.73 -14.76
CA LYS A 114 -29.39 18.86 -14.91
C LYS A 114 -29.91 18.18 -16.17
N TRP A 115 -29.06 17.90 -17.14
CA TRP A 115 -29.45 17.29 -18.41
C TRP A 115 -28.39 16.29 -18.84
N LEU A 116 -28.83 15.09 -19.20
CA LEU A 116 -27.98 14.03 -19.71
C LEU A 116 -28.71 13.27 -20.81
N ASP A 117 -28.12 13.22 -21.99
CA ASP A 117 -28.56 12.33 -23.06
C ASP A 117 -27.49 11.27 -23.34
N LEU A 118 -27.90 10.00 -23.28
CA LEU A 118 -27.07 8.82 -23.55
C LEU A 118 -27.68 7.94 -24.64
N LYS A 119 -28.74 8.39 -25.33
CA LYS A 119 -29.43 7.61 -26.35
C LYS A 119 -28.46 7.20 -27.47
N ASP A 120 -28.78 6.09 -28.13
CA ASP A 120 -27.96 5.49 -29.19
C ASP A 120 -26.52 5.18 -28.76
N ASN A 121 -26.36 4.74 -27.50
CA ASN A 121 -25.15 4.09 -26.99
C ASN A 121 -25.45 2.62 -26.65
N PRO A 122 -24.48 1.70 -26.84
CA PRO A 122 -24.58 0.30 -26.44
C PRO A 122 -24.41 0.11 -24.93
N LEU A 123 -25.15 0.88 -24.13
CA LEU A 123 -25.10 0.83 -22.67
C LEU A 123 -25.44 -0.56 -22.14
N ASN A 124 -24.80 -0.94 -21.05
CA ASN A 124 -25.17 -2.14 -20.30
C ASN A 124 -26.67 -2.09 -19.89
N PRO A 125 -27.36 -3.23 -19.76
CA PRO A 125 -28.81 -3.25 -19.53
C PRO A 125 -29.25 -2.53 -18.24
N GLU A 126 -28.44 -2.60 -17.18
CA GLU A 126 -28.71 -1.95 -15.89
C GLU A 126 -28.75 -0.42 -16.07
N LEU A 127 -27.69 0.16 -16.63
CA LEU A 127 -27.58 1.59 -16.86
C LEU A 127 -28.58 2.08 -17.90
N LYS A 128 -28.83 1.30 -18.96
CA LYS A 128 -29.84 1.62 -19.97
C LYS A 128 -31.24 1.77 -19.37
N GLY A 129 -31.63 0.88 -18.45
CA GLY A 129 -32.91 0.97 -17.75
C GLY A 129 -33.02 2.20 -16.84
N ILE A 130 -31.90 2.64 -16.26
CA ILE A 130 -31.84 3.80 -15.36
C ILE A 130 -31.88 5.12 -16.15
N ALA A 131 -31.14 5.18 -17.26
CA ALA A 131 -31.06 6.36 -18.12
C ALA A 131 -32.41 6.66 -18.83
N GLY A 132 -33.10 5.62 -19.31
CA GLY A 132 -34.32 5.77 -20.09
C GLY A 132 -34.06 6.28 -21.52
N ASN A 133 -35.10 6.82 -22.17
CA ASN A 133 -35.08 7.08 -23.62
C ASN A 133 -34.89 8.55 -24.03
N CYS A 134 -34.82 9.49 -23.07
CA CYS A 134 -34.52 10.93 -23.26
C CYS A 134 -35.15 11.51 -24.55
N VAL A 135 -36.46 11.33 -24.74
CA VAL A 135 -37.20 11.88 -25.90
C VAL A 135 -37.72 13.28 -25.57
N THR A 136 -38.13 13.49 -24.32
CA THR A 136 -38.63 14.78 -23.83
C THR A 136 -37.62 15.44 -22.90
N GLU A 137 -37.69 16.77 -22.75
CA GLU A 137 -36.83 17.52 -21.83
C GLU A 137 -36.87 16.99 -20.39
N ASN A 138 -38.05 16.61 -19.91
CA ASN A 138 -38.21 16.07 -18.56
C ASN A 138 -37.54 14.69 -18.42
N GLU A 139 -37.59 13.85 -19.45
CA GLU A 139 -36.88 12.56 -19.44
C GLU A 139 -35.36 12.74 -19.37
N CYS A 140 -34.80 13.67 -20.14
CA CYS A 140 -33.37 13.95 -20.13
C CYS A 140 -32.89 14.57 -18.81
N LYS A 141 -33.73 15.40 -18.18
CA LYS A 141 -33.47 15.90 -16.82
C LYS A 141 -33.50 14.77 -15.79
N ASN A 142 -34.49 13.89 -15.90
CA ASN A 142 -34.60 12.73 -15.01
C ASN A 142 -33.46 11.73 -15.21
N CYS A 143 -33.00 11.54 -16.45
CA CYS A 143 -31.83 10.72 -16.78
C CYS A 143 -30.61 11.17 -15.97
N ALA A 144 -30.29 12.47 -15.98
CA ALA A 144 -29.16 13.03 -15.23
C ALA A 144 -29.25 12.69 -13.73
N VAL A 145 -30.40 12.95 -13.11
CA VAL A 145 -30.62 12.71 -11.67
C VAL A 145 -30.51 11.22 -11.34
N LYS A 146 -31.16 10.35 -12.12
CA LYS A 146 -31.18 8.91 -11.91
C LYS A 146 -29.79 8.29 -12.06
N VAL A 147 -29.08 8.64 -13.14
CA VAL A 147 -27.73 8.11 -13.42
C VAL A 147 -26.74 8.57 -12.35
N VAL A 148 -26.69 9.86 -12.03
CA VAL A 148 -25.80 10.39 -10.98
C VAL A 148 -26.12 9.77 -9.61
N GLY A 149 -27.41 9.63 -9.28
CA GLY A 149 -27.86 8.98 -8.04
C GLY A 149 -27.47 7.50 -7.98
N HIS A 150 -27.62 6.77 -9.08
CA HIS A 150 -27.21 5.37 -9.18
C HIS A 150 -25.70 5.20 -9.00
N LEU A 151 -24.88 5.99 -9.70
CA LEU A 151 -23.43 5.95 -9.56
C LEU A 151 -22.98 6.32 -8.14
N LYS A 152 -23.66 7.28 -7.50
CA LYS A 152 -23.41 7.64 -6.10
C LYS A 152 -23.68 6.47 -5.16
N LYS A 153 -24.79 5.75 -5.38
CA LYS A 153 -25.16 4.58 -4.59
C LYS A 153 -24.14 3.45 -4.78
N ARG A 154 -23.79 3.12 -6.02
CA ARG A 154 -22.77 2.12 -6.34
C ARG A 154 -21.44 2.40 -5.66
N GLN A 155 -20.97 3.65 -5.72
CA GLN A 155 -19.73 4.05 -5.05
C GLN A 155 -19.80 3.87 -3.53
N ALA A 156 -20.94 4.21 -2.92
CA ALA A 156 -21.13 4.05 -1.48
C ALA A 156 -21.17 2.57 -1.06
N ASP A 157 -21.80 1.72 -1.89
CA ASP A 157 -21.88 0.28 -1.67
C ASP A 157 -20.50 -0.40 -1.85
N GLU A 158 -19.73 0.00 -2.87
CA GLU A 158 -18.35 -0.45 -3.09
C GLU A 158 -17.43 -0.06 -1.91
N GLU A 159 -17.54 1.18 -1.43
CA GLU A 159 -16.76 1.65 -0.28
C GLU A 159 -17.14 0.93 1.00
N ARG A 160 -18.43 0.67 1.23
CA ARG A 160 -18.90 -0.12 2.36
C ARG A 160 -18.33 -1.53 2.33
N SER A 161 -18.42 -2.21 1.18
CA SER A 161 -17.87 -3.56 1.00
C SER A 161 -16.35 -3.60 1.23
N ARG A 162 -15.62 -2.59 0.74
CA ARG A 162 -14.17 -2.45 1.01
C ARG A 162 -13.87 -2.30 2.50
N GLN A 163 -14.65 -1.50 3.21
CA GLN A 163 -14.48 -1.31 4.66
C GLN A 163 -14.80 -2.57 5.45
N GLU A 164 -15.83 -3.32 5.05
CA GLU A 164 -16.18 -4.61 5.66
C GLU A 164 -15.07 -5.63 5.47
N GLN A 165 -14.54 -5.76 4.24
CA GLN A 165 -13.40 -6.63 3.94
C GLN A 165 -12.16 -6.27 4.77
N LEU A 166 -11.85 -4.97 4.91
CA LEU A 166 -10.72 -4.53 5.71
C LEU A 166 -10.89 -4.88 7.19
N LYS A 167 -12.10 -4.72 7.76
CA LYS A 167 -12.40 -5.08 9.14
C LYS A 167 -12.28 -6.58 9.37
N GLU A 168 -12.75 -7.40 8.42
CA GLU A 168 -12.62 -8.85 8.49
C GLU A 168 -11.15 -9.29 8.41
N GLN A 169 -10.37 -8.71 7.50
CA GLN A 169 -8.93 -8.95 7.40
C GLN A 169 -8.21 -8.60 8.70
N GLN A 170 -8.50 -7.44 9.29
CA GLN A 170 -7.92 -7.02 10.58
C GLN A 170 -8.30 -7.96 11.72
N LYS A 171 -9.56 -8.45 11.75
CA LYS A 171 -10.00 -9.41 12.75
C LYS A 171 -9.23 -10.73 12.63
N LEU A 172 -9.12 -11.26 11.41
CA LEU A 172 -8.38 -12.49 11.14
C LEU A 172 -6.89 -12.36 11.49
N GLU A 173 -6.28 -11.21 11.21
CA GLU A 173 -4.88 -10.94 11.56
C GLU A 173 -4.68 -10.91 13.08
N ARG A 174 -5.57 -10.22 13.82
CA ARG A 174 -5.55 -10.20 15.30
C ARG A 174 -5.76 -11.59 15.90
N GLU A 175 -6.66 -12.39 15.33
CA GLU A 175 -6.88 -13.77 15.77
C GLU A 175 -5.64 -14.64 15.54
N LYS A 176 -5.01 -14.54 14.37
CA LYS A 176 -3.74 -15.23 14.07
C LYS A 176 -2.62 -14.80 15.02
N GLU A 177 -2.51 -13.51 15.30
CA GLU A 177 -1.50 -12.98 16.23
C GLU A 177 -1.76 -13.47 17.67
N ALA A 178 -3.02 -13.47 18.12
CA ALA A 178 -3.40 -13.98 19.43
C ALA A 178 -3.15 -15.49 19.56
N GLN A 179 -3.47 -16.27 18.52
CA GLN A 179 -3.19 -17.70 18.47
C GLN A 179 -1.68 -17.96 18.55
N LYS A 180 -0.87 -17.24 17.77
CA LYS A 180 0.59 -17.35 17.82
C LYS A 180 1.14 -16.99 19.20
N LYS A 181 0.68 -15.90 19.81
CA LYS A 181 1.08 -15.50 21.17
C LYS A 181 0.67 -16.54 22.22
N ALA A 182 -0.51 -17.15 22.08
CA ALA A 182 -0.97 -18.20 22.97
C ALA A 182 -0.14 -19.49 22.82
N GLU A 183 0.24 -19.86 21.60
CA GLU A 183 1.12 -21.00 21.33
C GLU A 183 2.52 -20.77 21.90
N GLU A 184 3.12 -19.60 21.66
CA GLU A 184 4.40 -19.21 22.25
C GLU A 184 4.36 -19.19 23.79
N ALA A 185 3.25 -18.76 24.38
CA ALA A 185 3.06 -18.78 25.83
C ALA A 185 2.97 -20.21 26.38
N LYS A 186 2.23 -21.10 25.71
CA LYS A 186 2.15 -22.53 26.06
C LYS A 186 3.52 -23.20 25.98
N GLU A 187 4.30 -22.96 24.94
CA GLU A 187 5.65 -23.51 24.79
C GLU A 187 6.58 -23.03 25.91
N LYS A 188 6.54 -21.72 26.22
CA LYS A 188 7.29 -21.14 27.35
C LYS A 188 6.87 -21.75 28.70
N GLU A 189 5.59 -22.04 28.90
CA GLU A 189 5.11 -22.70 30.11
C GLU A 189 5.61 -24.14 30.22
N VAL A 190 5.52 -24.93 29.14
CA VAL A 190 6.05 -26.30 29.08
C VAL A 190 7.55 -26.31 29.39
N LEU A 191 8.32 -25.38 28.82
CA LEU A 191 9.74 -25.24 29.10
C LEU A 191 10.01 -24.90 30.57
N ARG A 192 9.21 -24.01 31.18
CA ARG A 192 9.32 -23.67 32.61
C ARG A 192 9.03 -24.88 33.50
N ARG A 193 7.99 -25.67 33.19
CA ARG A 193 7.64 -26.91 33.92
C ARG A 193 8.79 -27.93 33.85
N ARG A 194 9.32 -28.21 32.66
CA ARG A 194 10.48 -29.12 32.48
C ARG A 194 11.69 -28.68 33.30
N LYS A 195 12.03 -27.38 33.29
CA LYS A 195 13.15 -26.85 34.10
C LYS A 195 12.91 -26.98 35.60
N ALA A 196 11.67 -26.82 36.07
CA ALA A 196 11.31 -27.01 37.48
C ALA A 196 11.40 -28.48 37.90
N GLU A 197 10.86 -29.40 37.09
CA GLU A 197 10.93 -30.85 37.29
C GLU A 197 12.39 -31.34 37.33
N GLU A 198 13.24 -30.87 36.42
CA GLU A 198 14.66 -31.21 36.41
C GLU A 198 15.37 -30.70 37.67
N LYS A 199 15.07 -29.46 38.10
CA LYS A 199 15.63 -28.90 39.34
C LYS A 199 15.18 -29.69 40.58
N GLU A 200 13.93 -30.14 40.62
CA GLU A 200 13.42 -30.98 41.70
C GLU A 200 14.11 -32.35 41.72
N LYS A 201 14.28 -32.98 40.55
CA LYS A 201 15.00 -34.25 40.41
C LYS A 201 16.43 -34.13 40.94
N ARG A 202 17.17 -33.08 40.53
CA ARG A 202 18.52 -32.80 41.04
C ARG A 202 18.56 -32.60 42.56
N ARG A 203 17.55 -31.94 43.15
CA ARG A 203 17.44 -31.78 44.61
C ARG A 203 17.23 -33.11 45.34
N LYS A 204 16.37 -34.00 44.81
CA LYS A 204 16.14 -35.35 45.37
C LYS A 204 17.38 -36.24 45.27
N GLU A 205 18.10 -36.18 44.14
CA GLU A 205 19.37 -36.90 43.96
C GLU A 205 20.43 -36.42 44.96
N TYR A 206 20.56 -35.10 45.14
CA TYR A 206 21.47 -34.52 46.12
C TYR A 206 21.13 -34.94 47.57
N GLN A 207 19.86 -34.88 47.97
CA GLN A 207 19.43 -35.34 49.29
C GLN A 207 19.70 -36.83 49.52
N THR A 208 19.42 -37.67 48.52
CA THR A 208 19.72 -39.11 48.57
C THR A 208 21.22 -39.37 48.72
N GLN A 209 22.08 -38.62 48.02
CA GLN A 209 23.53 -38.70 48.18
C GLN A 209 23.97 -38.32 49.59
N LEU A 210 23.42 -37.23 50.14
CA LEU A 210 23.76 -36.77 51.49
C LEU A 210 23.37 -37.81 52.56
N GLN A 211 22.18 -38.41 52.46
CA GLN A 211 21.76 -39.51 53.35
C GLN A 211 22.68 -40.72 53.25
N LYS A 212 23.09 -41.11 52.04
CA LYS A 212 24.06 -42.20 51.85
C LYS A 212 25.39 -41.88 52.54
N GLN A 213 25.92 -40.67 52.39
CA GLN A 213 27.15 -40.24 53.06
C GLN A 213 27.02 -40.25 54.59
N GLN A 214 25.88 -39.79 55.15
CA GLN A 214 25.63 -39.84 56.59
C GLN A 214 25.52 -41.27 57.12
N SER A 215 24.84 -42.17 56.40
CA SER A 215 24.77 -43.59 56.77
C SER A 215 26.14 -44.29 56.71
N GLN A 216 26.98 -43.94 55.73
CA GLN A 216 28.36 -44.43 55.61
C GLN A 216 29.28 -43.87 56.70
N ALA A 217 29.07 -42.63 57.13
CA ALA A 217 29.78 -42.03 58.26
C ALA A 217 29.37 -42.67 59.61
N ALA A 218 28.08 -42.97 59.80
CA ALA A 218 27.58 -43.67 60.99
C ALA A 218 28.10 -45.13 61.09
N THR A 219 28.37 -45.80 59.95
CA THR A 219 29.05 -47.10 59.94
C THR A 219 30.56 -47.01 60.12
N LYS A 220 31.19 -45.86 59.84
CA LYS A 220 32.62 -45.63 60.08
C LYS A 220 32.93 -45.25 61.53
N SER A 221 32.03 -44.57 62.25
CA SER A 221 32.20 -44.27 63.68
C SER A 221 31.99 -45.47 64.62
N VAL A 222 31.89 -46.69 64.09
CA VAL A 222 31.88 -47.94 64.89
C VAL A 222 33.19 -48.73 64.75
N ASN A 223 34.06 -48.39 63.78
CA ASN A 223 35.29 -49.12 63.50
C ASN A 223 36.45 -48.17 63.21
N GLU A 224 37.05 -47.57 64.25
CA GLU A 224 38.44 -47.08 64.22
C GLU A 224 38.92 -46.83 65.66
N ASP A 225 39.28 -47.90 66.36
CA ASP A 225 40.38 -47.90 67.33
C ASP A 225 41.38 -48.95 66.84
N THR A 226 42.55 -48.50 66.37
CA THR A 226 43.90 -49.04 66.61
C THR A 226 44.85 -48.50 65.53
N ASP A 227 45.51 -47.39 65.86
CA ASP A 227 46.97 -47.19 65.85
C ASP A 227 47.82 -47.83 64.73
N GLN A 228 48.53 -47.00 63.94
CA GLN A 228 50.00 -46.83 64.05
C GLN A 228 50.61 -45.93 62.93
N ASP A 229 51.29 -44.89 63.41
CA ASP A 229 52.62 -44.36 63.06
C ASP A 229 53.11 -44.14 61.61
N LEU A 230 53.55 -42.88 61.39
CA LEU A 230 54.88 -42.38 60.93
C LEU A 230 55.50 -43.01 59.65
N ASP A 231 56.14 -42.30 58.73
CA ASP A 231 56.70 -40.96 58.73
C ASP A 231 56.99 -40.51 57.27
N THR A 232 57.41 -39.27 57.19
CA THR A 232 57.44 -38.31 56.11
C THR A 232 58.62 -38.47 55.13
N LYS A 233 58.41 -38.30 53.80
CA LYS A 233 58.94 -37.16 52.98
C LYS A 233 59.01 -37.40 51.46
N ALA A 234 58.52 -36.38 50.77
CA ALA A 234 59.00 -35.75 49.53
C ALA A 234 58.90 -36.54 48.21
N VAL A 235 58.07 -36.04 47.27
CA VAL A 235 58.52 -35.32 46.05
C VAL A 235 57.35 -34.52 45.46
N ASN A 236 57.53 -33.20 45.46
CA ASN A 236 57.31 -32.24 44.37
C ASN A 236 56.38 -32.64 43.20
N SER A 237 55.31 -31.87 42.97
CA SER A 237 55.30 -30.88 41.87
C SER A 237 53.98 -30.11 41.90
N GLY A 238 54.06 -28.83 42.24
CA GLY A 238 52.96 -27.91 42.01
C GLY A 238 52.72 -27.78 40.50
N ASN A 239 51.45 -27.83 40.10
CA ASN A 239 51.03 -27.09 38.93
C ASN A 239 49.65 -26.48 39.21
N VAL A 240 49.69 -25.24 39.67
CA VAL A 240 48.55 -24.33 39.62
C VAL A 240 48.21 -24.13 38.14
N ARG A 241 47.07 -24.67 37.68
CA ARG A 241 46.41 -24.15 36.47
C ARG A 241 45.18 -23.37 36.89
N LYS A 242 45.38 -22.05 36.95
CA LYS A 242 44.34 -21.02 36.93
C LYS A 242 43.31 -21.36 35.86
N ARG A 243 42.04 -21.31 36.25
CA ARG A 243 40.88 -21.44 35.38
C ARG A 243 40.74 -20.16 34.54
N GLU A 244 41.43 -20.09 33.40
CA GLU A 244 41.16 -19.07 32.38
C GLU A 244 39.93 -19.49 31.56
N SER A 245 38.75 -19.03 31.99
CA SER A 245 37.50 -19.18 31.22
C SER A 245 36.76 -17.84 31.07
N GLY A 246 37.49 -16.74 31.13
CA GLY A 246 36.98 -15.37 30.87
C GLY A 246 37.40 -14.79 29.52
N ASN A 247 38.49 -15.26 28.93
CA ASN A 247 39.08 -14.58 27.77
C ASN A 247 38.37 -14.87 26.44
N ILE A 248 37.80 -16.06 26.24
CA ILE A 248 37.16 -16.43 24.95
C ILE A 248 35.86 -15.63 24.73
N PHE A 249 35.08 -15.40 25.78
CA PHE A 249 33.83 -14.64 25.66
C PHE A 249 34.09 -13.15 25.42
N ILE A 250 35.11 -12.59 26.06
CA ILE A 250 35.51 -11.18 25.88
C ILE A 250 36.12 -10.98 24.48
N THR A 251 36.94 -11.90 23.98
CA THR A 251 37.49 -11.80 22.62
C THR A 251 36.41 -11.94 21.55
N LEU A 252 35.44 -12.84 21.72
CA LEU A 252 34.29 -12.94 20.81
C LEU A 252 33.42 -11.68 20.85
N LEU A 253 33.18 -11.11 22.04
CA LEU A 253 32.41 -9.88 22.18
C LEU A 253 33.11 -8.69 21.49
N LEU A 254 34.42 -8.54 21.70
CA LEU A 254 35.21 -7.49 21.06
C LEU A 254 35.23 -7.66 19.53
N LEU A 255 35.32 -8.90 19.03
CA LEU A 255 35.30 -9.18 17.59
C LEU A 255 33.94 -8.84 16.98
N VAL A 256 32.83 -9.13 17.67
CA VAL A 256 31.47 -8.75 17.23
C VAL A 256 31.32 -7.22 17.21
N VAL A 257 31.84 -6.51 18.21
CA VAL A 257 31.79 -5.04 18.25
C VAL A 257 32.61 -4.43 17.11
N VAL A 258 33.82 -4.95 16.83
CA VAL A 258 34.66 -4.47 15.73
C VAL A 258 33.97 -4.70 14.37
N VAL A 259 33.37 -5.87 14.16
CA VAL A 259 32.60 -6.17 12.93
C VAL A 259 31.38 -5.24 12.81
N ALA A 260 30.66 -4.97 13.90
CA ALA A 260 29.53 -4.05 13.90
C ALA A 260 29.96 -2.61 13.54
N VAL A 261 31.07 -2.12 14.10
CA VAL A 261 31.60 -0.78 13.80
C VAL A 261 32.05 -0.68 12.35
N LEU A 262 32.70 -1.71 11.80
CA LEU A 262 33.10 -1.75 10.39
C LEU A 262 31.87 -1.76 9.46
N LEU A 263 30.83 -2.54 9.80
CA LEU A 263 29.58 -2.54 9.04
C LEU A 263 28.90 -1.18 9.07
N VAL A 264 28.77 -0.55 10.23
CA VAL A 264 28.19 0.79 10.35
C VAL A 264 29.01 1.82 9.58
N GLY A 265 30.35 1.73 9.62
CA GLY A 265 31.24 2.59 8.83
C GLY A 265 31.06 2.43 7.32
N ILE A 266 30.91 1.19 6.84
CA ILE A 266 30.62 0.91 5.43
C ILE A 266 29.25 1.48 5.02
N LEU A 267 28.22 1.34 5.88
CA LEU A 267 26.89 1.88 5.62
C LEU A 267 26.86 3.41 5.61
N TYR A 268 27.56 4.04 6.56
CA TYR A 268 27.68 5.50 6.62
C TYR A 268 28.52 6.05 5.45
N GLY A 269 29.61 5.36 5.08
CA GLY A 269 30.45 5.69 3.93
C GLY A 269 29.71 5.57 2.59
N CYS A 270 28.88 4.53 2.42
CA CYS A 270 28.04 4.37 1.23
C CYS A 270 26.86 5.36 1.14
N ARG A 271 26.57 6.11 2.21
CA ARG A 271 25.60 7.20 2.19
C ARG A 271 26.15 8.47 1.54
N ASN A 272 27.46 8.72 1.68
CA ASN A 272 28.11 9.95 1.21
C ASN A 272 28.97 9.79 -0.06
N ASN A 273 29.26 8.58 -0.53
CA ASN A 273 30.21 8.37 -1.63
C ASN A 273 29.62 7.56 -2.80
N SER A 274 29.88 7.99 -4.05
CA SER A 274 29.34 7.40 -5.29
C SER A 274 30.28 6.35 -5.91
N HIS A 275 30.85 5.46 -5.10
CA HIS A 275 31.75 4.40 -5.59
C HIS A 275 30.97 3.17 -6.06
N GLU A 276 31.51 2.44 -7.04
CA GLU A 276 30.84 1.37 -7.79
C GLU A 276 30.29 0.22 -6.91
N ILE A 277 30.94 -0.06 -5.78
CA ILE A 277 30.53 -1.07 -4.79
C ILE A 277 29.23 -0.66 -4.06
N CYS A 278 29.05 0.63 -3.74
CA CYS A 278 27.84 1.13 -3.08
C CYS A 278 26.62 1.11 -4.01
N ARG A 279 26.84 1.10 -5.33
CA ARG A 279 25.76 0.99 -6.33
C ARG A 279 25.16 -0.43 -6.37
N LYS A 280 25.97 -1.48 -6.11
CA LYS A 280 25.47 -2.87 -5.96
C LYS A 280 24.71 -3.07 -4.64
N ILE A 281 25.13 -2.41 -3.55
CA ILE A 281 24.46 -2.52 -2.24
C ILE A 281 23.09 -1.81 -2.23
N LYS A 282 22.92 -0.69 -2.93
CA LYS A 282 21.62 0.00 -3.07
C LYS A 282 20.60 -0.74 -3.97
N SER A 283 21.01 -1.77 -4.72
CA SER A 283 20.13 -2.52 -5.63
C SER A 283 19.39 -3.68 -4.95
N THR A 284 19.80 -4.09 -3.75
CA THR A 284 19.14 -5.19 -3.04
C THR A 284 18.00 -4.63 -2.17
N LYS A 285 16.76 -4.98 -2.53
CA LYS A 285 15.50 -4.60 -1.83
C LYS A 285 15.47 -4.90 -0.31
N TRP A 286 16.47 -5.61 0.20
CA TRP A 286 16.67 -5.88 1.62
C TRP A 286 17.07 -4.63 2.42
N PHE A 287 17.75 -3.66 1.80
CA PHE A 287 18.25 -2.48 2.50
C PHE A 287 17.13 -1.49 2.88
N ASP A 288 16.17 -1.26 1.98
CA ASP A 288 15.02 -0.38 2.26
C ASP A 288 14.15 -0.96 3.39
N TYR A 289 14.02 -2.28 3.47
CA TYR A 289 13.26 -2.96 4.53
C TYR A 289 13.87 -2.80 5.93
N VAL A 290 15.20 -2.70 6.02
CA VAL A 290 15.90 -2.55 7.31
C VAL A 290 15.99 -1.07 7.73
N ALA A 291 16.15 -0.15 6.78
CA ALA A 291 16.20 1.29 7.07
C ALA A 291 14.87 1.83 7.64
N ASP A 292 13.73 1.31 7.17
CA ASP A 292 12.39 1.77 7.59
C ASP A 292 11.95 1.23 8.96
N LYS A 293 12.67 0.26 9.53
CA LYS A 293 12.37 -0.36 10.84
C LYS A 293 13.29 0.07 11.99
N ILE A 294 14.33 0.85 11.69
CA ILE A 294 15.36 1.26 12.68
C ILE A 294 15.30 2.78 12.96
N MET A 295 14.45 3.54 12.27
CA MET A 295 13.99 4.87 12.74
C MET A 295 12.61 4.76 13.37
#